data_AF-A0A1L7T782-F1
#
_entry.id   AF-A0A1L7T782-F1
#
_cell.length_a   1.000
_cell.length_b   1.000
_cell.length_c   1.000
_cell.angle_alpha   90.00
_cell.angle_beta   90.00
_cell.angle_gamma   90.00
#
_symmetry.space_group_name_H-M   'P 1'
#
loop_
_entity.id
_entity.type
_entity.pdbx_description
1 polymer ?
#
loop_
_entity_poly.entity_id
_entity_poly.type
_entity_poly.pdbx_seq_one_letter_code
_entity_poly.pdbx_strand_id
1 'polypeptide(L)'
;MDEPSLHALLSRENPIFKVAHGASNYHATKGVSIESITRWVDFNLQNIISAYGHILSRHASSLQKVNLENAQAEEQVRNVTELKKAVYHWLDSICVPLDAPLIPKKGSQPNWSFFTGQDHRIYLVTGTFRLSKAWSSEKLEQQTSRCNEPIEQLARHAVEAETRYGFILSEREVVVVCFYNTKQGKLAAKWQPVPRSACSQDMLTANLAIWTLTMMGLNDQHRSVLQEAYTMPLNAWLAQPGHYRNHLSGRVLSNLPTGGIIREQ
;
A
#
# COMPACT_ATOMS: atom_id res chain seq x y z
N MET A 1 -31.12 -0.64 -7.07
CA MET A 1 -29.76 -0.39 -7.60
C MET A 1 -28.86 -1.41 -6.94
N ASP A 2 -28.16 -2.21 -7.75
CA ASP A 2 -27.20 -3.18 -7.23
C ASP A 2 -25.99 -2.44 -6.62
N GLU A 3 -25.55 -2.90 -5.46
CA GLU A 3 -24.48 -2.25 -4.71
C GLU A 3 -23.11 -2.52 -5.34
N PRO A 4 -22.23 -1.50 -5.48
CA PRO A 4 -20.89 -1.70 -6.03
C PRO A 4 -20.05 -2.66 -5.18
N SER A 5 -19.21 -3.45 -5.86
CA SER A 5 -18.17 -4.24 -5.22
C SER A 5 -17.07 -3.34 -4.65
N LEU A 6 -16.26 -3.87 -3.72
CA LEU A 6 -15.08 -3.16 -3.22
C LEU A 6 -14.14 -2.75 -4.36
N HIS A 7 -13.94 -3.61 -5.37
CA HIS A 7 -13.16 -3.26 -6.55
C HIS A 7 -13.73 -2.02 -7.26
N ALA A 8 -15.04 -2.01 -7.53
CA ALA A 8 -15.69 -0.89 -8.19
C ALA A 8 -15.56 0.42 -7.40
N LEU A 9 -15.58 0.36 -6.06
CA LEU A 9 -15.34 1.53 -5.20
C LEU A 9 -13.88 2.03 -5.29
N LEU A 10 -12.92 1.12 -5.22
CA LEU A 10 -11.49 1.43 -5.32
C LEU A 10 -11.09 1.93 -6.71
N SER A 11 -11.89 1.63 -7.73
CA SER A 11 -11.66 2.04 -9.11
C SER A 11 -12.24 3.41 -9.48
N ARG A 12 -12.94 4.08 -8.56
CA ARG A 12 -13.53 5.40 -8.78
C ARG A 12 -12.47 6.48 -8.99
N GLU A 13 -12.89 7.58 -9.61
CA GLU A 13 -12.06 8.78 -9.77
C GLU A 13 -11.51 9.28 -8.44
N ASN A 14 -10.25 9.70 -8.47
CA ASN A 14 -9.59 10.25 -7.31
C ASN A 14 -10.04 11.71 -7.06
N PRO A 15 -10.22 12.13 -5.80
CA PRO A 15 -10.55 13.52 -5.50
C PRO A 15 -9.43 14.48 -5.91
N ILE A 16 -9.80 15.68 -6.37
CA ILE A 16 -8.82 16.70 -6.79
C ILE A 16 -8.20 17.35 -5.54
N PHE A 17 -6.86 17.48 -5.52
CA PHE A 17 -6.20 18.26 -4.48
C PHE A 17 -6.18 19.74 -4.87
N LYS A 18 -6.65 20.61 -3.96
CA LYS A 18 -6.32 22.04 -4.02
C LYS A 18 -5.02 22.26 -3.27
N VAL A 19 -3.94 22.59 -3.98
CA VAL A 19 -2.69 23.00 -3.34
C VAL A 19 -2.83 24.44 -2.87
N ALA A 20 -2.65 24.68 -1.57
CA ALA A 20 -2.72 26.03 -1.02
C ALA A 20 -1.63 26.94 -1.61
N HIS A 21 -1.97 28.21 -1.86
CA HIS A 21 -0.99 29.21 -2.31
C HIS A 21 0.11 29.35 -1.24
N GLY A 22 1.37 29.16 -1.63
CA GLY A 22 2.52 29.21 -0.72
C GLY A 22 2.95 27.86 -0.13
N ALA A 23 2.36 26.73 -0.56
CA ALA A 23 2.88 25.40 -0.20
C ALA A 23 4.36 25.28 -0.62
N SER A 24 5.24 25.22 0.39
CA SER A 24 6.68 25.13 0.24
C SER A 24 7.15 23.68 0.33
N ASN A 25 8.23 23.36 -0.40
CA ASN A 25 8.95 22.09 -0.28
C ASN A 25 9.72 22.07 1.05
N TYR A 26 9.04 21.93 2.19
CA TYR A 26 9.73 21.92 3.47
C TYR A 26 10.43 20.56 3.68
N HIS A 27 11.76 20.58 3.71
CA HIS A 27 12.67 19.43 3.83
C HIS A 27 13.29 19.34 5.23
N ALA A 28 12.49 19.14 6.28
CA ALA A 28 13.05 19.08 7.64
C ALA A 28 13.80 17.77 7.95
N THR A 29 13.37 16.66 7.37
CA THR A 29 13.94 15.34 7.67
C THR A 29 15.00 14.98 6.62
N LYS A 30 16.27 14.89 7.05
CA LYS A 30 17.34 14.20 6.30
C LYS A 30 16.82 12.81 5.89
N GLY A 31 17.24 12.17 4.79
CA GLY A 31 16.87 10.80 4.35
C GLY A 31 17.76 9.69 4.93
N VAL A 32 17.37 8.40 4.84
CA VAL A 32 18.28 7.25 5.07
C VAL A 32 18.80 6.79 3.71
N SER A 33 20.10 6.53 3.60
CA SER A 33 20.72 6.11 2.33
C SER A 33 20.19 4.75 1.88
N ILE A 34 19.91 4.64 0.59
CA ILE A 34 19.40 3.43 -0.05
C ILE A 34 20.43 2.96 -1.09
N GLU A 35 20.81 1.68 -1.02
CA GLU A 35 21.81 1.07 -1.91
C GLU A 35 21.30 0.93 -3.34
N SER A 36 20.03 0.51 -3.51
CA SER A 36 19.44 0.32 -4.82
C SER A 36 17.95 0.63 -4.83
N ILE A 37 17.48 1.17 -5.96
CA ILE A 37 16.08 1.53 -6.19
C ILE A 37 15.68 0.94 -7.55
N THR A 38 14.76 -0.02 -7.55
CA THR A 38 14.36 -0.77 -8.75
C THR A 38 12.85 -0.78 -8.94
N ARG A 39 12.38 -1.15 -10.13
CA ARG A 39 10.94 -1.22 -10.42
C ARG A 39 10.29 -2.39 -9.67
N TRP A 40 9.11 -2.17 -9.09
CA TRP A 40 8.31 -3.19 -8.42
C TRP A 40 7.38 -3.89 -9.41
N VAL A 41 7.96 -4.71 -10.28
CA VAL A 41 7.27 -5.31 -11.44
C VAL A 41 6.09 -6.22 -11.09
N ASP A 42 6.11 -6.89 -9.93
CA ASP A 42 5.01 -7.75 -9.48
C ASP A 42 3.84 -6.98 -8.84
N PHE A 43 4.00 -5.68 -8.56
CA PHE A 43 2.93 -4.81 -8.08
C PHE A 43 2.12 -4.25 -9.26
N ASN A 44 1.22 -5.07 -9.81
CA ASN A 44 0.36 -4.73 -10.93
C ASN A 44 -1.06 -5.25 -10.74
N LEU A 45 -2.01 -4.73 -11.52
CA LEU A 45 -3.43 -5.07 -11.40
C LEU A 45 -3.66 -6.59 -11.48
N GLN A 46 -3.07 -7.26 -12.47
CA GLN A 46 -3.26 -8.70 -12.69
C GLN A 46 -2.90 -9.52 -11.44
N ASN A 47 -1.74 -9.23 -10.84
CA ASN A 47 -1.28 -9.93 -9.65
C ASN A 47 -2.15 -9.58 -8.43
N ILE A 48 -2.57 -8.32 -8.29
CA ILE A 48 -3.47 -7.86 -7.21
C ILE A 48 -4.83 -8.56 -7.29
N ILE A 49 -5.44 -8.61 -8.48
CA ILE A 49 -6.71 -9.31 -8.70
C ILE A 49 -6.55 -10.82 -8.49
N SER A 50 -5.42 -11.41 -8.90
CA SER A 50 -5.13 -12.82 -8.65
C SER A 50 -5.05 -13.11 -7.16
N ALA A 51 -4.30 -12.32 -6.39
CA ALA A 51 -4.17 -12.50 -4.94
C ALA A 51 -5.48 -12.19 -4.19
N TYR A 52 -6.09 -11.03 -4.42
CA TYR A 52 -7.15 -10.48 -3.59
C TYR A 52 -8.55 -10.48 -4.23
N GLY A 53 -8.72 -11.04 -5.43
CA GLY A 53 -9.99 -10.97 -6.17
C GLY A 53 -11.22 -11.45 -5.39
N HIS A 54 -11.07 -12.47 -4.56
CA HIS A 54 -12.14 -12.99 -3.69
C HIS A 54 -12.61 -12.00 -2.59
N ILE A 55 -11.74 -11.07 -2.18
CA ILE A 55 -12.07 -9.97 -1.27
C ILE A 55 -12.64 -8.81 -2.07
N LEU A 56 -11.98 -8.45 -3.18
CA LEU A 56 -12.35 -7.33 -4.04
C LEU A 56 -13.73 -7.51 -4.70
N SER A 57 -14.19 -8.75 -4.88
CA SER A 57 -15.52 -9.07 -5.41
C SER A 57 -16.65 -8.94 -4.39
N ARG A 58 -16.38 -8.69 -3.11
CA ARG A 58 -17.43 -8.56 -2.08
C ARG A 58 -18.16 -7.21 -2.22
N HIS A 59 -19.47 -7.23 -1.96
CA HIS A 59 -20.29 -6.00 -1.89
C HIS A 59 -19.99 -5.19 -0.64
N ALA A 60 -20.12 -3.88 -0.73
CA ALA A 60 -19.74 -3.00 0.36
C ALA A 60 -20.62 -3.15 1.63
N SER A 61 -21.91 -3.41 1.51
CA SER A 61 -22.81 -3.61 2.67
C SER A 61 -22.63 -4.96 3.33
N SER A 62 -22.15 -5.95 2.57
CA SER A 62 -21.82 -7.27 3.09
C SER A 62 -20.64 -7.23 4.07
N LEU A 63 -19.99 -6.08 4.19
CA LEU A 63 -18.97 -5.76 5.17
C LEU A 63 -19.68 -5.10 6.40
N GLN A 64 -19.99 -5.87 7.46
CA GLN A 64 -20.93 -5.57 8.57
C GLN A 64 -20.62 -4.26 9.34
N LYS A 65 -21.68 -3.53 9.74
CA LYS A 65 -21.67 -2.60 10.89
C LYS A 65 -21.70 -3.43 12.19
N VAL A 66 -20.59 -3.51 12.91
CA VAL A 66 -20.48 -4.30 14.15
C VAL A 66 -20.36 -3.40 15.38
N ASN A 67 -21.21 -3.66 16.38
CA ASN A 67 -21.26 -2.99 17.69
C ASN A 67 -20.13 -3.51 18.60
N LEU A 68 -19.49 -2.61 19.35
CA LEU A 68 -18.07 -2.72 19.75
C LEU A 68 -17.75 -3.52 21.03
N GLU A 69 -18.71 -4.14 21.72
CA GLU A 69 -18.48 -4.47 23.15
C GLU A 69 -18.02 -5.90 23.48
N ASN A 70 -18.09 -6.93 22.61
CA ASN A 70 -18.03 -8.33 23.10
C ASN A 70 -17.24 -9.39 22.28
N ALA A 71 -16.14 -9.07 21.57
CA ALA A 71 -15.44 -10.10 20.77
C ALA A 71 -14.35 -10.87 21.57
N GLN A 72 -14.65 -12.11 22.00
CA GLN A 72 -13.69 -13.12 22.49
C GLN A 72 -13.53 -14.30 21.49
N ALA A 73 -12.29 -14.77 21.37
CA ALA A 73 -11.73 -16.09 21.02
C ALA A 73 -12.14 -16.86 19.74
N GLU A 74 -11.09 -17.12 18.93
CA GLU A 74 -10.79 -18.30 18.09
C GLU A 74 -11.77 -18.76 16.99
N GLU A 75 -11.49 -18.38 15.73
CA GLU A 75 -11.91 -19.16 14.57
C GLU A 75 -10.97 -18.96 13.35
N GLN A 76 -10.76 -20.04 12.59
CA GLN A 76 -10.10 -20.06 11.27
C GLN A 76 -10.67 -18.97 10.36
N VAL A 77 -9.88 -18.40 9.43
CA VAL A 77 -10.28 -17.29 8.53
C VAL A 77 -11.54 -17.62 7.71
N ARG A 78 -12.71 -17.46 8.33
CA ARG A 78 -14.03 -17.21 7.76
C ARG A 78 -14.48 -15.78 8.10
N ASN A 79 -13.84 -15.12 9.05
CA ASN A 79 -14.01 -13.68 9.32
C ASN A 79 -12.68 -13.10 9.86
N VAL A 80 -11.82 -12.46 9.07
CA VAL A 80 -12.00 -11.06 8.64
C VAL A 80 -12.41 -10.15 9.83
N THR A 81 -13.31 -10.50 10.80
CA THR A 81 -14.21 -9.72 11.71
C THR A 81 -13.95 -8.24 11.99
N GLU A 82 -13.89 -7.42 10.98
CA GLU A 82 -14.20 -7.66 9.60
C GLU A 82 -13.02 -6.94 8.85
N LEU A 83 -12.44 -7.45 7.73
CA LEU A 83 -11.41 -6.86 6.82
C LEU A 83 -11.89 -5.51 6.21
N LYS A 84 -12.73 -4.83 6.97
CA LYS A 84 -14.10 -4.36 6.74
C LYS A 84 -14.60 -3.50 7.95
N LYS A 85 -13.96 -3.50 9.13
CA LYS A 85 -13.65 -2.19 9.76
C LYS A 85 -12.55 -1.51 8.93
N ALA A 86 -11.59 -2.34 8.52
CA ALA A 86 -10.22 -2.01 8.16
C ALA A 86 -10.02 -1.15 6.89
N VAL A 87 -11.02 -1.15 6.01
CA VAL A 87 -11.10 -0.32 4.79
C VAL A 87 -12.26 0.69 4.92
N TYR A 88 -13.13 0.53 5.91
CA TYR A 88 -14.45 1.18 5.98
C TYR A 88 -14.39 2.60 6.53
N HIS A 89 -13.37 2.92 7.29
CA HIS A 89 -12.99 4.32 7.55
C HIS A 89 -12.05 4.88 6.47
N TRP A 90 -11.30 4.00 5.79
CA TRP A 90 -10.26 4.34 4.82
C TRP A 90 -10.83 5.03 3.58
N LEU A 91 -12.10 4.77 3.24
CA LEU A 91 -12.85 5.48 2.22
C LEU A 91 -13.67 6.68 2.71
N ASP A 92 -14.15 6.70 3.96
CA ASP A 92 -14.92 7.83 4.52
C ASP A 92 -14.08 9.12 4.63
N SER A 93 -12.74 8.99 4.53
CA SER A 93 -11.76 10.07 4.69
C SER A 93 -10.82 10.28 3.50
N ILE A 94 -11.01 9.67 2.30
CA ILE A 94 -10.05 9.90 1.19
C ILE A 94 -9.84 11.40 0.97
N CYS A 95 -10.87 12.24 1.12
CA CYS A 95 -10.78 13.70 1.14
C CYS A 95 -12.15 14.33 1.49
N VAL A 96 -12.40 14.94 2.66
CA VAL A 96 -13.36 16.08 2.75
C VAL A 96 -13.00 17.00 3.94
N PRO A 97 -13.01 18.36 3.81
CA PRO A 97 -13.46 19.12 2.65
C PRO A 97 -12.35 19.56 1.72
N LEU A 98 -12.80 19.89 0.51
CA LEU A 98 -12.15 20.60 -0.61
C LEU A 98 -11.38 21.88 -0.22
N ASP A 99 -11.20 22.19 1.07
CA ASP A 99 -10.78 23.49 1.59
C ASP A 99 -9.76 23.43 2.75
N ALA A 100 -9.27 22.25 3.17
CA ALA A 100 -8.18 22.18 4.14
C ALA A 100 -6.83 22.43 3.44
N PRO A 101 -6.10 23.53 3.74
CA PRO A 101 -4.78 23.73 3.18
C PRO A 101 -3.87 22.57 3.58
N LEU A 102 -3.15 22.00 2.62
CA LEU A 102 -2.05 21.05 2.88
C LEU A 102 -0.95 21.78 3.65
N ILE A 103 -1.08 21.89 4.98
CA ILE A 103 -0.06 22.51 5.84
C ILE A 103 1.04 21.45 6.06
N PRO A 104 2.29 21.71 5.66
CA PRO A 104 3.41 20.85 6.03
C PRO A 104 3.49 20.77 7.56
N LYS A 105 3.31 19.57 8.14
CA LYS A 105 3.55 19.39 9.58
C LYS A 105 5.03 19.63 9.86
N LYS A 106 5.32 20.47 10.86
CA LYS A 106 6.67 20.67 11.40
C LYS A 106 7.05 19.41 12.20
N GLY A 107 8.02 18.62 11.74
CA GLY A 107 8.56 17.48 12.48
C GLY A 107 9.00 16.31 11.60
N SER A 108 9.60 15.29 12.23
CA SER A 108 10.09 14.05 11.61
C SER A 108 9.01 12.99 11.37
N GLN A 109 7.73 13.36 11.46
CA GLN A 109 6.63 12.40 11.31
C GLN A 109 6.18 12.33 9.84
N PRO A 110 5.77 11.14 9.36
CA PRO A 110 5.23 10.99 8.02
C PRO A 110 3.94 11.82 7.86
N ASN A 111 3.67 12.29 6.62
CA ASN A 111 2.45 13.04 6.33
C ASN A 111 1.20 12.18 6.51
N TRP A 112 1.30 10.90 6.17
CA TRP A 112 0.26 9.89 6.36
C TRP A 112 0.81 8.63 7.00
N SER A 113 -0.03 7.96 7.77
CA SER A 113 0.27 6.65 8.33
C SER A 113 -1.02 5.87 8.48
N PHE A 114 -1.01 4.64 8.02
CA PHE A 114 -2.07 3.67 8.27
C PHE A 114 -1.59 2.76 9.39
N PHE A 115 -2.39 2.57 10.43
CA PHE A 115 -2.04 1.73 11.58
C PHE A 115 -3.27 1.02 12.15
N THR A 116 -3.04 -0.06 12.90
CA THR A 116 -4.04 -0.78 13.69
C THR A 116 -3.67 -0.81 15.18
N GLY A 117 -4.59 -1.21 16.04
CA GLY A 117 -4.43 -1.22 17.50
C GLY A 117 -4.85 0.09 18.16
N GLN A 118 -5.56 -0.01 19.29
CA GLN A 118 -6.02 1.15 20.07
C GLN A 118 -4.95 1.63 21.06
N ASP A 119 -4.35 0.70 21.81
CA ASP A 119 -3.36 1.02 22.86
C ASP A 119 -1.90 0.94 22.36
N HIS A 120 -1.62 -0.01 21.46
CA HIS A 120 -0.32 -0.15 20.81
C HIS A 120 -0.49 -0.07 19.29
N ARG A 121 0.01 1.01 18.69
CA ARG A 121 -0.15 1.28 17.25
C ARG A 121 0.83 0.42 16.45
N ILE A 122 0.28 -0.46 15.64
CA ILE A 122 1.02 -1.23 14.64
C ILE A 122 0.88 -0.51 13.29
N TYR A 123 1.95 0.10 12.82
CA TYR A 123 1.97 0.82 11.56
C TYR A 123 2.02 -0.14 10.38
N LEU A 124 1.08 0.00 9.44
CA LEU A 124 0.94 -0.86 8.27
C LEU A 124 1.65 -0.25 7.05
N VAL A 125 1.47 1.07 6.83
CA VAL A 125 1.98 1.79 5.65
C VAL A 125 2.28 3.23 6.04
N THR A 126 3.41 3.78 5.58
CA THR A 126 3.75 5.20 5.75
C THR A 126 3.60 5.98 4.44
N GLY A 127 3.29 7.27 4.53
CA GLY A 127 3.03 8.11 3.36
C GLY A 127 3.64 9.50 3.47
N THR A 128 4.11 10.03 2.35
CA THR A 128 4.57 11.42 2.24
C THR A 128 3.95 12.13 1.04
N PHE A 129 3.93 13.46 1.07
CA PHE A 129 3.47 14.29 -0.04
C PHE A 129 4.64 14.94 -0.78
N ARG A 130 4.55 15.02 -2.10
CA ARG A 130 5.43 15.85 -2.94
C ARG A 130 4.64 16.55 -4.02
N LEU A 131 4.91 17.85 -4.19
CA LEU A 131 4.40 18.59 -5.34
C LEU A 131 5.07 18.04 -6.62
N SER A 132 4.27 17.83 -7.66
CA SER A 132 4.72 17.24 -8.93
C SER A 132 5.79 18.10 -9.61
N LYS A 133 5.76 19.43 -9.40
CA LYS A 133 6.79 20.36 -9.86
C LYS A 133 8.14 20.17 -9.15
N ALA A 134 8.12 19.66 -7.92
CA ALA A 134 9.31 19.43 -7.12
C ALA A 134 9.89 18.05 -7.39
N TRP A 135 9.02 17.04 -7.52
CA TRP A 135 9.43 15.66 -7.72
C TRP A 135 8.35 14.84 -8.43
N SER A 136 8.80 13.94 -9.32
CA SER A 136 8.00 12.93 -10.00
C SER A 136 8.80 11.63 -10.11
N SER A 137 8.11 10.52 -10.35
CA SER A 137 8.71 9.20 -10.51
C SER A 137 9.57 9.08 -11.76
N GLU A 138 9.34 9.89 -12.80
CA GLU A 138 10.20 9.99 -13.99
C GLU A 138 11.67 10.26 -13.62
N LYS A 139 11.91 11.00 -12.52
CA LYS A 139 13.27 11.27 -12.04
C LYS A 139 14.00 10.00 -11.58
N LEU A 140 13.26 8.98 -11.12
CA LEU A 140 13.79 7.67 -10.74
C LEU A 140 14.13 6.83 -11.96
N GLU A 141 13.33 6.92 -13.03
CA GLU A 141 13.61 6.22 -14.29
C GLU A 141 14.88 6.77 -14.95
N GLN A 142 15.07 8.08 -14.86
CA GLN A 142 16.21 8.80 -15.45
C GLN A 142 17.46 8.83 -14.56
N GLN A 143 17.38 8.32 -13.32
CA GLN A 143 18.49 8.30 -12.33
C GLN A 143 19.19 9.66 -12.13
N THR A 144 18.40 10.75 -12.07
CA THR A 144 18.95 12.12 -11.97
C THR A 144 19.50 12.45 -10.57
N SER A 145 20.41 13.43 -10.45
CA SER A 145 20.99 13.82 -9.16
C SER A 145 19.92 14.28 -8.15
N ARG A 146 19.95 13.77 -6.91
CA ARG A 146 18.96 14.02 -5.82
C ARG A 146 17.54 13.49 -6.08
N CYS A 147 17.33 12.58 -7.04
CA CYS A 147 16.01 11.97 -7.27
C CYS A 147 15.55 11.04 -6.13
N ASN A 148 16.48 10.52 -5.33
CA ASN A 148 16.19 9.53 -4.29
C ASN A 148 15.62 10.14 -3.01
N GLU A 149 15.76 11.45 -2.79
CA GLU A 149 15.48 12.07 -1.49
C GLU A 149 14.08 11.74 -0.94
N PRO A 150 12.98 11.75 -1.73
CA PRO A 150 11.68 11.37 -1.20
C PRO A 150 11.58 9.89 -0.79
N ILE A 151 12.26 8.99 -1.50
CA ILE A 151 12.33 7.58 -1.14
C ILE A 151 13.19 7.41 0.12
N GLU A 152 14.33 8.11 0.23
CA GLU A 152 15.19 8.08 1.41
C GLU A 152 14.50 8.63 2.67
N GLN A 153 13.67 9.66 2.53
CA GLN A 153 12.84 10.16 3.63
C GLN A 153 11.76 9.15 4.02
N LEU A 154 11.05 8.61 3.03
CA LEU A 154 10.03 7.59 3.27
C LEU A 154 10.63 6.32 3.90
N ALA A 155 11.83 5.93 3.50
CA ALA A 155 12.58 4.80 4.04
C ALA A 155 12.82 4.92 5.55
N ARG A 156 13.14 6.11 6.06
CA ARG A 156 13.24 6.32 7.50
C ARG A 156 11.92 6.10 8.20
N HIS A 157 10.85 6.69 7.69
CA HIS A 157 9.54 6.52 8.32
C HIS A 157 9.13 5.06 8.33
N ALA A 158 9.43 4.32 7.25
CA ALA A 158 9.21 2.90 7.16
C ALA A 158 10.00 2.12 8.22
N VAL A 159 11.30 2.39 8.37
CA VAL A 159 12.16 1.78 9.39
C VAL A 159 11.70 2.10 10.81
N GLU A 160 11.44 3.38 11.11
CA GLU A 160 10.94 3.84 12.43
C GLU A 160 9.58 3.24 12.79
N ALA A 161 8.74 2.98 11.78
CA ALA A 161 7.41 2.41 11.95
C ALA A 161 7.39 0.88 11.84
N GLU A 162 8.55 0.23 11.70
CA GLU A 162 8.69 -1.22 11.52
C GLU A 162 7.80 -1.79 10.40
N THR A 163 7.60 -1.00 9.35
CA THR A 163 6.89 -1.42 8.14
C THR A 163 7.77 -1.24 6.92
N ARG A 164 7.60 -2.09 5.93
CA ARG A 164 8.31 -1.99 4.65
C ARG A 164 7.50 -1.29 3.56
N TYR A 165 6.24 -0.94 3.82
CA TYR A 165 5.35 -0.37 2.81
C TYR A 165 5.21 1.12 2.98
N GLY A 166 5.31 1.84 1.86
CA GLY A 166 4.97 3.24 1.85
C GLY A 166 4.54 3.75 0.49
N PHE A 167 4.13 5.02 0.45
CA PHE A 167 3.79 5.69 -0.80
C PHE A 167 4.17 7.18 -0.78
N ILE A 168 4.43 7.72 -1.97
CA ILE A 168 4.59 9.15 -2.21
C ILE A 168 3.37 9.60 -3.02
N LEU A 169 2.63 10.56 -2.49
CA LEU A 169 1.46 11.15 -3.14
C LEU A 169 1.83 12.49 -3.77
N SER A 170 1.39 12.71 -4.99
CA SER A 170 1.44 14.00 -5.68
C SER A 170 0.10 14.34 -6.31
N GLU A 171 0.02 15.48 -6.98
CA GLU A 171 -1.14 15.88 -7.77
C GLU A 171 -1.34 14.96 -9.00
N ARG A 172 -0.27 14.32 -9.50
CA ARG A 172 -0.29 13.54 -10.74
C ARG A 172 -0.24 12.03 -10.53
N GLU A 173 0.38 11.55 -9.46
CA GLU A 173 0.61 10.11 -9.26
C GLU A 173 0.63 9.72 -7.78
N VAL A 174 0.46 8.41 -7.55
CA VAL A 174 0.89 7.73 -6.33
C VAL A 174 2.05 6.81 -6.69
N VAL A 175 3.19 6.99 -6.04
CA VAL A 175 4.33 6.08 -6.15
C VAL A 175 4.33 5.17 -4.95
N VAL A 176 3.97 3.90 -5.14
CA VAL A 176 4.08 2.89 -4.07
C VAL A 176 5.52 2.41 -3.96
N VAL A 177 5.95 2.11 -2.73
CA VAL A 177 7.33 1.73 -2.41
C VAL A 177 7.33 0.55 -1.43
N CYS A 178 8.21 -0.40 -1.68
CA CYS A 178 8.48 -1.55 -0.81
C CYS A 178 9.97 -1.58 -0.47
N PHE A 179 10.28 -1.55 0.83
CA PHE A 179 11.65 -1.59 1.34
C PHE A 179 12.08 -3.02 1.68
N TYR A 180 13.39 -3.27 1.60
CA TYR A 180 14.00 -4.55 1.95
C TYR A 180 15.49 -4.35 2.23
N ASN A 181 16.13 -5.33 2.87
CA ASN A 181 17.58 -5.36 3.03
C ASN A 181 18.23 -6.20 1.93
N THR A 182 19.33 -5.72 1.36
CA THR A 182 20.18 -6.51 0.47
C THR A 182 20.90 -7.63 1.25
N LYS A 183 21.57 -8.54 0.54
CA LYS A 183 22.37 -9.60 1.18
C LYS A 183 23.45 -9.04 2.11
N GLN A 184 23.90 -7.81 1.83
CA GLN A 184 24.89 -7.06 2.59
C GLN A 184 24.27 -6.30 3.77
N GLY A 185 22.97 -6.43 4.02
CA GLY A 185 22.27 -5.76 5.12
C GLY A 185 22.00 -4.27 4.87
N LYS A 186 22.19 -3.77 3.65
CA LYS A 186 21.90 -2.38 3.30
C LYS A 186 20.46 -2.24 2.83
N LEU A 187 19.88 -1.07 3.09
CA LEU A 187 18.50 -0.80 2.70
C LEU A 187 18.38 -0.61 1.19
N ALA A 188 17.36 -1.21 0.58
CA ALA A 188 17.00 -1.09 -0.83
C ALA A 188 15.49 -0.89 -0.97
N ALA A 189 15.05 -0.43 -2.15
CA ALA A 189 13.65 -0.13 -2.43
C ALA A 189 13.20 -0.66 -3.80
N LYS A 190 11.95 -1.13 -3.86
CA LYS A 190 11.20 -1.37 -5.10
C LYS A 190 10.10 -0.32 -5.21
N TRP A 191 9.83 0.21 -6.40
CA TRP A 191 8.80 1.24 -6.59
C TRP A 191 7.92 1.02 -7.81
N GLN A 192 6.68 1.50 -7.77
CA GLN A 192 5.76 1.50 -8.91
C GLN A 192 4.89 2.77 -8.89
N PRO A 193 4.84 3.56 -9.98
CA PRO A 193 3.95 4.71 -10.10
C PRO A 193 2.57 4.26 -10.56
N VAL A 194 1.57 4.99 -10.09
CA VAL A 194 0.16 4.82 -10.42
C VAL A 194 -0.40 6.21 -10.75
N PRO A 195 -0.73 6.49 -12.02
CA PRO A 195 -1.31 7.78 -12.41
C PRO A 195 -2.59 8.06 -11.62
N ARG A 196 -2.78 9.30 -11.15
CA ARG A 196 -4.02 9.67 -10.45
C ARG A 196 -5.22 9.80 -11.39
N SER A 197 -4.96 9.96 -12.69
CA SER A 197 -5.98 9.87 -13.73
C SER A 197 -6.46 8.44 -13.99
N ALA A 198 -5.81 7.41 -13.44
CA ALA A 198 -6.26 6.03 -13.59
C ALA A 198 -7.56 5.81 -12.79
N CYS A 199 -8.66 5.62 -13.51
CA CYS A 199 -9.98 5.35 -12.98
C CYS A 199 -10.69 4.32 -13.87
N SER A 200 -10.63 3.04 -13.50
CA SER A 200 -11.49 1.97 -14.01
C SER A 200 -11.16 0.68 -13.27
N GLN A 201 -11.96 -0.37 -13.47
CA GLN A 201 -11.66 -1.70 -12.94
C GLN A 201 -10.58 -2.45 -13.74
N ASP A 202 -10.21 -1.93 -14.91
CA ASP A 202 -9.18 -2.49 -15.79
C ASP A 202 -7.82 -1.80 -15.61
N MET A 203 -7.74 -0.84 -14.69
CA MET A 203 -6.51 -0.12 -14.36
C MET A 203 -6.16 -0.27 -12.88
N LEU A 204 -4.86 -0.33 -12.58
CA LEU A 204 -4.38 -0.13 -11.22
C LEU A 204 -4.63 1.33 -10.84
N THR A 205 -5.56 1.58 -9.91
CA THR A 205 -5.87 2.93 -9.43
C THR A 205 -5.09 3.26 -8.16
N ALA A 206 -4.93 4.55 -7.86
CA ALA A 206 -4.23 5.02 -6.65
C ALA A 206 -4.85 4.43 -5.37
N ASN A 207 -6.19 4.41 -5.29
CA ASN A 207 -6.92 3.83 -4.17
C ASN A 207 -6.66 2.33 -4.07
N LEU A 208 -6.78 1.57 -5.16
CA LEU A 208 -6.49 0.14 -5.16
C LEU A 208 -5.03 -0.15 -4.74
N ALA A 209 -4.08 0.68 -5.17
CA ALA A 209 -2.68 0.55 -4.81
C ALA A 209 -2.45 0.76 -3.29
N ILE A 210 -2.95 1.85 -2.71
CA ILE A 210 -2.83 2.12 -1.28
C ILE A 210 -3.56 1.05 -0.45
N TRP A 211 -4.74 0.62 -0.91
CA TRP A 211 -5.49 -0.47 -0.31
C TRP A 211 -4.65 -1.76 -0.27
N THR A 212 -4.02 -2.09 -1.40
CA THR A 212 -3.17 -3.28 -1.51
C THR A 212 -1.97 -3.21 -0.56
N LEU A 213 -1.27 -2.09 -0.47
CA LEU A 213 -0.18 -1.92 0.51
C LEU A 213 -0.67 -2.17 1.94
N THR A 214 -1.85 -1.65 2.27
CA THR A 214 -2.46 -1.83 3.59
C THR A 214 -2.76 -3.31 3.84
N MET A 215 -3.31 -4.01 2.85
CA MET A 215 -3.57 -5.45 2.93
C MET A 215 -2.30 -6.28 3.11
N MET A 216 -1.20 -5.90 2.45
CA MET A 216 0.10 -6.55 2.62
C MET A 216 0.68 -6.27 4.02
N GLY A 217 0.56 -5.04 4.53
CA GLY A 217 1.07 -4.66 5.86
C GLY A 217 0.33 -5.32 7.02
N LEU A 218 -0.91 -5.78 6.81
CA LEU A 218 -1.64 -6.57 7.81
C LEU A 218 -1.01 -7.94 8.06
N ASN A 219 -0.26 -8.48 7.09
CA ASN A 219 0.48 -9.72 7.26
C ASN A 219 1.77 -9.43 8.05
N ASP A 220 1.84 -9.90 9.29
CA ASP A 220 2.96 -9.70 10.22
C ASP A 220 4.27 -10.32 9.73
N GLN A 221 4.20 -11.49 9.07
CA GLN A 221 5.36 -12.14 8.45
C GLN A 221 5.90 -11.35 7.25
N HIS A 222 5.11 -10.43 6.70
CA HIS A 222 5.46 -9.68 5.50
C HIS A 222 5.67 -8.18 5.73
N ARG A 223 5.28 -7.67 6.91
CA ARG A 223 5.32 -6.22 7.24
C ARG A 223 6.73 -5.71 7.48
N SER A 224 7.57 -6.46 8.19
CA SER A 224 8.89 -5.98 8.60
C SER A 224 9.88 -5.85 7.43
N VAL A 225 10.84 -4.94 7.55
CA VAL A 225 11.95 -4.81 6.58
C VAL A 225 12.92 -5.98 6.78
N LEU A 226 12.81 -6.97 5.89
CA LEU A 226 13.63 -8.18 5.90
C LEU A 226 14.58 -8.22 4.70
N GLN A 227 15.55 -9.14 4.73
CA GLN A 227 16.36 -9.38 3.53
C GLN A 227 15.50 -9.92 2.40
N GLU A 228 15.82 -9.57 1.14
CA GLU A 228 15.00 -9.94 -0.02
C GLU A 228 14.66 -11.43 -0.09
N ALA A 229 15.62 -12.30 0.27
CA ALA A 229 15.46 -13.75 0.25
C ALA A 229 14.37 -14.27 1.20
N TYR A 230 14.07 -13.52 2.28
CA TYR A 230 13.02 -13.86 3.24
C TYR A 230 11.69 -13.18 2.91
N THR A 231 11.60 -12.53 1.75
CA THR A 231 10.39 -11.85 1.32
C THR A 231 9.77 -12.57 0.13
N MET A 232 8.47 -12.80 0.19
CA MET A 232 7.73 -13.39 -0.94
C MET A 232 7.12 -12.30 -1.82
N PRO A 233 7.18 -12.41 -3.17
CA PRO A 233 6.54 -11.47 -4.07
C PRO A 233 5.02 -11.62 -4.05
N LEU A 234 4.29 -10.60 -4.54
CA LEU A 234 2.82 -10.56 -4.48
C LEU A 234 2.17 -11.70 -5.29
N ASN A 235 2.82 -12.12 -6.37
CA ASN A 235 2.40 -13.22 -7.23
C ASN A 235 2.89 -14.60 -6.77
N ALA A 236 3.41 -14.75 -5.55
CA ALA A 236 3.78 -16.07 -5.03
C ALA A 236 2.57 -16.87 -4.54
N TRP A 237 2.61 -18.17 -4.80
CA TRP A 237 1.61 -19.15 -4.40
C TRP A 237 2.31 -20.37 -3.79
N LEU A 238 1.71 -20.90 -2.73
CA LEU A 238 2.14 -22.14 -2.10
C LEU A 238 1.38 -23.28 -2.78
N ALA A 239 2.13 -24.26 -3.31
CA ALA A 239 1.53 -25.46 -3.88
C ALA A 239 1.05 -26.39 -2.76
N GLN A 240 -0.18 -26.90 -2.89
CA GLN A 240 -0.79 -27.87 -1.98
C GLN A 240 -1.45 -28.99 -2.81
N PRO A 241 -1.74 -30.16 -2.23
CA PRO A 241 -2.38 -31.25 -2.98
C PRO A 241 -3.70 -30.79 -3.63
N GLY A 242 -3.71 -30.72 -4.97
CA GLY A 242 -4.87 -30.34 -5.77
C GLY A 242 -5.23 -28.85 -5.80
N HIS A 243 -4.45 -27.95 -5.17
CA HIS A 243 -4.74 -26.52 -5.16
C HIS A 243 -3.51 -25.65 -4.87
N TYR A 244 -3.65 -24.35 -5.11
CA TYR A 244 -2.66 -23.32 -4.85
C TYR A 244 -3.22 -22.29 -3.88
N ARG A 245 -2.43 -21.91 -2.88
CA ARG A 245 -2.81 -20.91 -1.88
C ARG A 245 -1.93 -19.67 -1.97
N ASN A 246 -2.53 -18.49 -2.15
CA ASN A 246 -1.78 -17.24 -2.10
C ASN A 246 -1.32 -16.96 -0.66
N HIS A 247 -0.05 -16.61 -0.48
CA HIS A 247 0.53 -16.41 0.85
C HIS A 247 0.02 -15.15 1.57
N LEU A 248 -0.37 -14.12 0.83
CA LEU A 248 -0.85 -12.86 1.42
C LEU A 248 -2.31 -12.95 1.84
N SER A 249 -3.15 -13.43 0.93
CA SER A 249 -4.60 -13.33 1.07
C SER A 249 -5.24 -14.63 1.54
N GLY A 250 -4.50 -15.74 1.50
CA GLY A 250 -5.03 -17.06 1.77
C GLY A 250 -5.96 -17.59 0.67
N ARG A 251 -6.13 -16.88 -0.45
CA ARG A 251 -6.98 -17.31 -1.57
C ARG A 251 -6.53 -18.67 -2.08
N VAL A 252 -7.48 -19.58 -2.22
CA VAL A 252 -7.25 -20.92 -2.78
C VAL A 252 -7.81 -20.99 -4.21
N LEU A 253 -7.03 -21.54 -5.13
CA LEU A 253 -7.41 -21.79 -6.52
C LEU A 253 -7.02 -23.21 -6.93
N SER A 254 -7.81 -23.84 -7.80
CA SER A 254 -7.48 -25.15 -8.37
C SER A 254 -6.32 -25.09 -9.37
N ASN A 255 -6.12 -23.95 -10.03
CA ASN A 255 -5.06 -23.71 -11.00
C ASN A 255 -4.20 -22.51 -10.57
N LEU A 256 -2.91 -22.56 -10.89
CA LEU A 256 -2.01 -21.43 -10.71
C LEU A 256 -2.45 -20.30 -11.66
N PRO A 257 -2.69 -19.07 -11.17
CA PRO A 257 -3.10 -17.97 -12.04
C PRO A 257 -1.95 -17.54 -12.95
N THR A 258 -2.29 -16.94 -14.09
CA THR A 258 -1.33 -16.39 -15.04
C THR A 258 -0.33 -15.46 -14.36
N GLY A 259 0.96 -15.70 -14.57
CA GLY A 259 2.05 -14.93 -13.96
C GLY A 259 2.32 -15.29 -12.50
N GLY A 260 1.58 -16.21 -11.90
CA GLY A 260 1.85 -16.76 -10.57
C GLY A 260 3.15 -17.55 -10.55
N ILE A 261 3.89 -17.46 -9.46
CA ILE A 261 5.09 -18.27 -9.22
C ILE A 261 4.87 -19.19 -8.02
N ILE A 262 5.45 -20.38 -8.09
CA ILE A 262 5.39 -21.35 -6.98
C ILE A 262 6.56 -21.08 -6.03
N ARG A 263 6.27 -21.10 -4.72
CA ARG A 263 7.26 -21.13 -3.64
C ARG A 263 7.00 -22.34 -2.75
N GLU A 264 8.08 -23.01 -2.37
CA GLU A 264 8.06 -24.05 -1.36
C GLU A 264 7.98 -23.41 0.04
N GLN A 265 7.38 -24.11 0.99
CA GLN A 265 7.31 -23.67 2.40
C GLN A 265 8.67 -23.77 3.09
#